data_AF-A0A972JDA7-F1
#
_entry.id   AF-A0A972JDA7-F1
#
_cell.length_a   1.000
_cell.length_b   1.000
_cell.length_c   1.000
_cell.angle_alpha   90.00
_cell.angle_beta   90.00
_cell.angle_gamma   90.00
#
_symmetry.space_group_name_H-M   'P 1'
#
loop_
_entity.id
_entity.type
_entity.pdbx_description
1 polymer ?
#
loop_
_entity_poly.entity_id
_entity_poly.type
_entity_poly.pdbx_seq_one_letter_code
_entity_poly.pdbx_strand_id
1 'polypeptide(L)'
;MIYAFIGITVLWLFLFCYIIIASIDFGAGFFALHSKLTGYEKKINHLISRYLNPVWEVTNVFFVFFFVGFVGFFPESIKYLGTVLLIPGSIALIMISLRNSFYAFENYGQDTKLAWMIMY
;
A
#
# COMPACT_ATOMS: atom_id res chain seq x y z
N MET A 1 20.23 22.73 -10.24
CA MET A 1 20.16 21.54 -11.13
C MET A 1 20.68 20.27 -10.45
N ILE A 2 21.92 20.21 -9.95
CA ILE A 2 22.49 18.97 -9.37
C ILE A 2 21.64 18.40 -8.21
N TYR A 3 21.14 19.26 -7.31
CA TYR A 3 20.28 18.85 -6.19
C TYR A 3 18.93 18.31 -6.63
N ALA A 4 18.37 18.80 -7.74
CA ALA A 4 17.13 18.28 -8.30
C ALA A 4 17.33 16.90 -8.93
N PHE A 5 18.48 16.68 -9.59
CA PHE A 5 18.86 15.35 -10.11
C PHE A 5 19.06 14.34 -8.97
N ILE A 6 19.78 14.72 -7.92
CA ILE A 6 19.96 13.87 -6.74
C ILE A 6 18.59 13.58 -6.09
N GLY A 7 17.75 14.61 -5.95
CA GLY A 7 16.40 14.48 -5.40
C GLY A 7 15.54 13.48 -6.17
N ILE A 8 15.46 13.58 -7.51
CA ILE A 8 14.67 12.64 -8.30
C ILE A 8 15.26 11.22 -8.30
N THR A 9 16.59 11.06 -8.30
CA THR A 9 17.23 9.73 -8.22
C THR A 9 16.92 9.06 -6.88
N VAL A 10 16.99 9.80 -5.77
CA VAL A 10 16.64 9.28 -4.45
C VAL A 10 15.16 8.94 -4.38
N LEU A 11 14.28 9.83 -4.84
CA LEU A 11 12.83 9.56 -4.90
C LEU A 11 12.51 8.32 -5.75
N TRP A 12 13.24 8.12 -6.84
CA TRP A 12 13.08 6.93 -7.68
C TRP A 12 13.46 5.64 -6.94
N LEU A 13 14.53 5.67 -6.15
CA LEU A 13 14.90 4.55 -5.27
C LEU A 13 13.83 4.29 -4.21
N PHE A 14 13.27 5.35 -3.59
CA PHE A 14 12.15 5.21 -2.65
C PHE A 14 10.92 4.57 -3.31
N LEU A 15 10.57 5.00 -4.52
CA LEU A 15 9.47 4.40 -5.29
C LEU A 15 9.75 2.94 -5.65
N PHE A 16 10.99 2.61 -6.00
CA PHE A 16 11.38 1.24 -6.31
C PHE A 16 11.29 0.32 -5.08
N CYS A 17 11.80 0.77 -3.94
CA CYS A 17 11.63 0.07 -2.66
C CYS A 17 10.15 -0.09 -2.30
N TYR A 18 9.34 0.95 -2.50
CA TYR A 18 7.89 0.87 -2.33
C TYR A 18 7.30 -0.24 -3.21
N ILE A 19 7.63 -0.30 -4.49
CA ILE A 19 7.11 -1.31 -5.42
C ILE A 19 7.47 -2.73 -4.97
N ILE A 20 8.69 -2.97 -4.50
CA ILE A 20 9.12 -4.30 -4.02
C ILE A 20 8.28 -4.73 -2.81
N ILE A 21 8.21 -3.88 -1.79
CA ILE A 21 7.53 -4.20 -0.53
C ILE A 21 6.02 -4.29 -0.76
N ALA A 22 5.46 -3.36 -1.56
CA ALA A 22 4.06 -3.38 -1.96
C ALA A 22 3.71 -4.64 -2.74
N SER A 23 4.59 -5.12 -3.63
CA SER A 23 4.34 -6.37 -4.36
C SER A 23 4.25 -7.59 -3.45
N ILE A 24 5.07 -7.62 -2.38
CA ILE A 24 5.00 -8.67 -1.35
C ILE A 24 3.69 -8.58 -0.56
N ASP A 25 3.31 -7.37 -0.12
CA ASP A 25 2.08 -7.11 0.63
C ASP A 25 0.82 -7.44 -0.20
N PHE A 26 0.69 -6.86 -1.39
CA PHE A 26 -0.44 -7.09 -2.28
C PHE A 26 -0.53 -8.56 -2.73
N GLY A 27 0.61 -9.18 -3.04
CA GLY A 27 0.66 -10.60 -3.39
C GLY A 27 0.20 -11.49 -2.23
N ALA A 28 0.72 -11.24 -1.02
CA ALA A 28 0.37 -12.04 0.15
C ALA A 28 -1.11 -11.87 0.56
N GLY A 29 -1.67 -10.67 0.46
CA GLY A 29 -3.10 -10.45 0.70
C GLY A 29 -4.00 -11.11 -0.36
N PHE A 30 -3.60 -11.11 -1.64
CA PHE A 30 -4.33 -11.84 -2.69
C PHE A 30 -4.30 -13.36 -2.45
N PHE A 31 -3.14 -13.92 -2.07
CA PHE A 31 -3.03 -15.34 -1.73
C PHE A 31 -3.82 -15.71 -0.47
N ALA A 32 -3.90 -14.80 0.51
CA ALA A 32 -4.74 -14.98 1.70
C ALA A 32 -6.22 -15.10 1.32
N LEU A 33 -6.72 -14.16 0.51
CA LEU A 33 -8.08 -14.18 -0.02
C LEU A 33 -8.37 -15.48 -0.78
N HIS A 34 -7.47 -15.88 -1.68
CA HIS A 34 -7.61 -17.12 -2.44
C HIS A 34 -7.66 -18.35 -1.54
N SER A 35 -6.76 -18.45 -0.55
CA SER A 35 -6.69 -19.58 0.38
C SER A 35 -7.97 -19.74 1.21
N LYS A 36 -8.63 -18.62 1.55
CA LYS A 36 -9.90 -18.61 2.25
C LYS A 36 -11.06 -19.07 1.36
N LEU A 37 -11.09 -18.62 0.10
CA LEU A 37 -12.06 -19.07 -0.89
C LEU A 37 -11.98 -20.59 -1.15
N THR A 38 -10.76 -21.15 -1.13
CA THR A 38 -10.53 -22.59 -1.36
C THR A 38 -10.61 -23.45 -0.08
N GLY A 39 -10.82 -22.85 1.10
CA GLY A 39 -11.01 -23.59 2.36
C GLY A 39 -9.73 -24.10 3.05
N TYR A 40 -8.54 -23.62 2.67
CA TYR A 40 -7.24 -24.02 3.25
C TYR A 40 -6.75 -23.05 4.37
N GLU A 41 -7.66 -22.34 5.04
CA GLU A 41 -7.38 -21.22 5.97
C GLU A 41 -6.35 -21.52 7.08
N LYS A 42 -6.41 -22.71 7.71
CA LYS A 42 -5.79 -22.93 9.03
C LYS A 42 -4.26 -22.93 9.05
N LYS A 43 -3.57 -23.25 7.94
CA LYS A 43 -2.09 -23.29 7.92
C LYS A 43 -1.46 -21.97 7.47
N ILE A 44 -2.17 -21.18 6.67
CA ILE A 44 -1.60 -20.04 5.94
C ILE A 44 -1.95 -18.72 6.64
N ASN A 45 -3.16 -18.56 7.18
CA ASN A 45 -3.59 -17.30 7.80
C ASN A 45 -2.72 -16.87 8.98
N HIS A 46 -2.29 -17.79 9.86
CA HIS A 46 -1.52 -17.38 11.04
C HIS A 46 -0.14 -16.80 10.70
N LEU A 47 0.52 -17.32 9.67
CA LEU A 47 1.79 -16.80 9.17
C LEU A 47 1.57 -15.48 8.43
N ILE A 48 0.56 -15.42 7.56
CA ILE A 48 0.24 -14.21 6.79
C ILE A 48 -0.10 -13.05 7.74
N SER A 49 -1.07 -13.19 8.64
CA SER A 49 -1.54 -12.07 9.48
C SER A 49 -0.45 -11.52 10.41
N ARG A 50 0.47 -12.36 10.89
CA ARG A 50 1.57 -11.94 11.78
C ARG A 50 2.65 -11.14 11.06
N TYR A 51 2.94 -11.47 9.80
CA TYR A 51 4.00 -10.84 9.02
C TYR A 51 3.49 -9.77 8.04
N LEU A 52 2.19 -9.74 7.72
CA LEU A 52 1.60 -8.71 6.86
C LEU A 52 1.58 -7.34 7.54
N ASN A 53 1.18 -7.25 8.82
CA ASN A 53 1.08 -5.95 9.50
C ASN A 53 2.39 -5.14 9.47
N PRO A 54 3.56 -5.71 9.81
CA PRO A 54 4.83 -4.99 9.71
C PRO A 54 5.15 -4.53 8.28
N VAL A 55 4.83 -5.35 7.27
CA VAL A 55 5.13 -5.04 5.86
C VAL A 55 4.22 -3.92 5.39
N TRP A 56 2.93 -3.96 5.70
CA TRP A 56 1.96 -2.92 5.39
C TRP A 56 2.37 -1.56 5.97
N GLU A 57 2.77 -1.51 7.25
CA GLU A 57 3.24 -0.27 7.89
C GLU A 57 4.42 0.32 7.12
N VAL A 58 5.38 -0.53 6.76
CA VAL A 58 6.57 -0.11 6.00
C VAL A 58 6.18 0.40 4.60
N THR A 59 5.26 -0.27 3.88
CA THR A 59 4.83 0.22 2.55
C THR A 59 4.26 1.64 2.61
N ASN A 60 3.43 1.93 3.62
CA ASN A 60 2.83 3.25 3.80
C ASN A 60 3.89 4.31 4.10
N VAL A 61 4.91 3.98 4.90
CA VAL A 61 6.04 4.87 5.15
C VAL A 61 6.74 5.23 3.84
N PHE A 62 7.15 4.24 3.03
CA PHE A 62 7.80 4.51 1.75
C PHE A 62 6.92 5.34 0.80
N PHE A 63 5.62 5.05 0.74
CA PHE A 63 4.67 5.80 -0.09
C PHE A 63 4.58 7.28 0.32
N VAL A 64 4.39 7.54 1.62
CA VAL A 64 4.28 8.91 2.15
C VAL A 64 5.60 9.67 1.99
N PHE A 65 6.74 9.03 2.26
CA PHE A 65 8.05 9.63 2.05
C PHE A 65 8.29 10.03 0.59
N PHE A 66 7.94 9.15 -0.35
CA PHE A 66 8.01 9.46 -1.78
C PHE A 66 7.11 10.66 -2.13
N PHE A 67 5.85 10.65 -1.70
CA PHE A 67 4.89 11.70 -2.06
C PHE A 67 5.29 13.06 -1.46
N VAL A 68 5.61 13.11 -0.17
CA VAL A 68 6.04 14.36 0.51
C VAL A 68 7.37 14.87 -0.04
N GLY A 69 8.33 13.97 -0.30
CA GLY A 69 9.59 14.35 -0.92
C GLY A 69 9.40 14.90 -2.33
N PHE A 70 8.57 14.24 -3.15
CA PHE A 70 8.21 14.74 -4.48
C PHE A 70 7.57 16.13 -4.42
N VAL A 71 6.70 16.35 -3.43
CA VAL A 71 6.06 17.65 -3.21
C VAL A 71 7.07 18.75 -2.88
N GLY A 72 8.05 18.44 -2.03
CA GLY A 72 9.09 19.39 -1.61
C GLY A 72 10.06 19.77 -2.72
N PHE A 73 10.51 18.80 -3.54
CA PHE A 73 11.48 19.05 -4.61
C PHE A 73 10.85 19.59 -5.90
N PHE A 74 9.59 19.24 -6.18
CA PHE A 74 8.90 19.55 -7.45
C PHE A 74 7.50 20.17 -7.26
N PRO A 75 7.41 21.37 -6.65
CA PRO A 75 6.12 22.02 -6.38
C PRO A 75 5.35 22.42 -7.65
N GLU A 76 6.05 22.74 -8.75
CA GLU A 76 5.39 23.03 -10.03
C GLU A 76 4.75 21.78 -10.64
N SER A 77 5.43 20.64 -10.57
CA SER A 77 4.93 19.37 -11.11
C SER A 77 3.62 18.95 -10.46
N ILE A 78 3.40 19.26 -9.18
CA ILE A 78 2.14 18.98 -8.49
C ILE A 78 0.96 19.77 -9.05
N LYS A 79 1.16 21.03 -9.48
CA LYS A 79 0.04 21.80 -10.04
C LYS A 79 -0.51 21.13 -11.30
N TYR A 80 0.39 20.59 -12.12
CA TYR A 80 0.03 19.86 -13.33
C TYR A 80 -0.46 18.43 -13.03
N LEU A 81 0.29 17.65 -12.26
CA LEU A 81 -0.06 16.26 -11.93
C LEU A 81 -1.31 16.18 -11.06
N GLY A 82 -1.46 17.08 -10.10
CA GLY A 82 -2.59 17.12 -9.17
C GLY A 82 -3.93 17.43 -9.85
N THR A 83 -3.93 18.18 -10.95
CA THR A 83 -5.14 18.45 -11.73
C THR A 83 -5.48 17.31 -12.68
N VAL A 84 -4.47 16.68 -13.29
CA VAL A 84 -4.67 15.54 -14.20
C VAL A 84 -5.05 14.26 -13.44
N LEU A 85 -4.46 14.03 -12.27
CA LEU A 85 -4.63 12.80 -11.49
C LEU A 85 -5.77 12.86 -10.46
N LEU A 86 -6.70 13.82 -10.56
CA LEU A 86 -7.82 13.92 -9.60
C LEU A 86 -8.63 12.63 -9.50
N ILE A 87 -9.03 12.07 -10.64
CA ILE A 87 -9.87 10.85 -10.67
C ILE A 87 -9.04 9.61 -10.27
N PRO A 88 -7.90 9.30 -10.90
CA PRO A 88 -7.08 8.14 -10.52
C PRO A 88 -6.59 8.21 -9.07
N GLY A 89 -6.19 9.40 -8.62
CA GLY A 89 -5.72 9.63 -7.25
C GLY A 89 -6.81 9.40 -6.21
N SER A 90 -8.05 9.84 -6.48
CA SER A 90 -9.19 9.60 -5.59
C SER A 90 -9.51 8.11 -5.46
N ILE A 91 -9.49 7.37 -6.58
CA ILE A 91 -9.71 5.91 -6.56
C ILE A 91 -8.61 5.21 -5.77
N ALA A 92 -7.35 5.57 -5.98
CA ALA A 92 -6.22 5.01 -5.24
C ALA A 92 -6.34 5.27 -3.72
N LEU A 93 -6.75 6.48 -3.33
CA LEU A 93 -6.99 6.82 -1.91
C LEU A 93 -8.12 6.01 -1.29
N ILE A 94 -9.21 5.77 -2.03
CA ILE A 94 -10.31 4.92 -1.58
C ILE A 94 -9.82 3.49 -1.37
N MET A 95 -9.11 2.91 -2.34
CA MET A 95 -8.55 1.55 -2.24
C MET A 95 -7.59 1.41 -1.06
N ILE A 96 -6.69 2.38 -0.86
CA ILE A 96 -5.77 2.39 0.30
C ILE A 96 -6.55 2.48 1.61
N SER A 97 -7.61 3.29 1.67
CA SER A 97 -8.43 3.45 2.88
C SER A 97 -9.23 2.19 3.22
N LEU A 98 -9.77 1.51 2.21
CA LEU A 98 -10.43 0.21 2.38
C LEU A 98 -9.45 -0.84 2.92
N ARG A 99 -8.24 -0.91 2.34
CA ARG A 99 -7.15 -1.78 2.82
C ARG A 99 -6.76 -1.49 4.27
N ASN A 100 -6.56 -0.23 4.63
CA ASN A 100 -6.16 0.18 5.98
C ASN A 100 -7.23 -0.19 7.00
N SER A 101 -8.51 -0.04 6.61
CA SER A 101 -9.64 -0.45 7.44
C SER A 101 -9.69 -1.95 7.63
N PHE A 102 -9.43 -2.74 6.58
CA PHE A 102 -9.36 -4.20 6.65
C PHE A 102 -8.31 -4.68 7.67
N TYR A 103 -7.08 -4.17 7.59
CA TYR A 103 -6.02 -4.52 8.54
C TYR A 103 -6.37 -4.17 9.99
N ALA A 104 -7.03 -3.03 10.21
CA ALA A 104 -7.50 -2.66 11.54
C ALA A 104 -8.61 -3.59 12.03
N PHE A 105 -9.59 -3.95 11.20
CA PHE A 105 -10.68 -4.83 11.59
C PHE A 105 -10.26 -6.30 11.74
N GLU A 106 -9.29 -6.79 10.97
CA GLU A 106 -8.74 -8.15 11.11
C GLU A 106 -7.99 -8.34 12.43
N ASN A 107 -7.25 -7.33 12.89
CA ASN A 107 -6.51 -7.41 14.15
C ASN A 107 -7.40 -7.31 15.40
N TYR A 108 -8.53 -6.61 15.31
CA TYR A 108 -9.39 -6.30 16.46
C TYR A 108 -10.78 -6.97 16.41
N GLY A 109 -11.18 -7.56 15.28
CA GLY A 109 -12.48 -8.19 15.07
C GLY A 109 -12.47 -9.68 15.37
N GLN A 110 -13.38 -10.13 16.25
CA GLN A 110 -13.55 -11.55 16.60
C GLN A 110 -14.17 -12.40 15.47
N ASP A 111 -14.70 -11.78 14.41
CA ASP A 111 -15.37 -12.46 13.28
C ASP A 111 -14.72 -12.08 11.94
N THR A 112 -13.92 -13.00 11.39
CA THR A 112 -13.28 -12.89 10.07
C THR A 112 -14.31 -13.06 8.95
N LYS A 113 -15.25 -12.13 8.76
CA LYS A 113 -16.27 -12.24 7.69
C LYS A 113 -15.63 -12.13 6.30
N LEU A 114 -16.03 -13.00 5.38
CA LEU A 114 -15.55 -13.08 4.00
C LEU A 114 -15.69 -11.75 3.23
N ALA A 115 -16.68 -10.93 3.61
CA ALA A 115 -16.89 -9.58 3.09
C ALA A 115 -15.72 -8.62 3.37
N TRP A 116 -15.00 -8.78 4.48
CA TRP A 116 -13.84 -7.94 4.80
C TRP A 116 -12.67 -8.25 3.86
N MET A 117 -12.46 -9.52 3.54
CA MET A 117 -11.36 -9.97 2.69
C MET A 117 -11.52 -9.61 1.20
N ILE A 118 -12.77 -9.45 0.71
CA ILE A 118 -13.04 -8.95 -0.65
C ILE A 118 -12.68 -7.47 -0.81
N MET A 119 -12.56 -6.71 0.29
CA MET A 119 -12.14 -5.30 0.26
C MET A 119 -10.62 -5.11 0.15
N TYR A 120 -9.85 -6.20 0.09
CA TYR A 120 -8.43 -6.19 -0.25
C TYR A 120 -8.25 -6.10 -1.77
#